data_AF-A0A953E9J8-F1
#
_entry.id   AF-A0A953E9J8-F1
#
_cell.length_a   1.000
_cell.length_b   1.000
_cell.length_c   1.000
_cell.angle_alpha   90.00
_cell.angle_beta   90.00
_cell.angle_gamma   90.00
#
_symmetry.space_group_name_H-M   'P 1'
#
loop_
_entity.id
_entity.type
_entity.pdbx_description
1 polymer ?
#
loop_
_entity_poly.entity_id
_entity_poly.type
_entity_poly.pdbx_seq_one_letter_code
_entity_poly.pdbx_strand_id
1 'polypeptide(L)'
;MLADPAAQAADRRYVEGMRPHHEGAITMSEEYLKDPEARSPTLRRLAQAIIANQRFEIALLEDVARQIAAPARVLDVGFLRLALQPVAMEGLGPAWHFQKWPIPGPVDLLAGPPPTERDVQFAKGMAIHHQAAVEMARDYDADPKAKNGFLKWLNIGIITDQMQEIALMQAVIRRYPGDPEQVRVDPSMIHGMEGHGGAAAAGHADPPPHHHH
;
A
#
# COMPACT_ATOMS: atom_id res chain seq x y z
N MET A 1 -19.70 17.58 -7.13
CA MET A 1 -18.71 18.68 -7.20
C MET A 1 -18.70 19.24 -8.63
N LEU A 2 -18.33 20.52 -8.85
CA LEU A 2 -18.10 21.01 -10.22
C LEU A 2 -16.98 20.21 -10.89
N ALA A 3 -17.10 19.95 -12.18
CA ALA A 3 -16.04 19.28 -12.92
C ALA A 3 -14.74 20.13 -12.93
N ASP A 4 -13.64 19.55 -12.45
CA ASP A 4 -12.31 20.15 -12.47
C ASP A 4 -11.34 19.17 -13.17
N PRO A 5 -10.94 19.44 -14.43
CA PRO A 5 -10.08 18.54 -15.19
C PRO A 5 -8.72 18.27 -14.54
N ALA A 6 -8.16 19.25 -13.82
CA ALA A 6 -6.87 19.09 -13.16
C ALA A 6 -6.97 18.15 -11.96
N ALA A 7 -8.06 18.25 -11.19
CA ALA A 7 -8.34 17.32 -10.09
C ALA A 7 -8.56 15.89 -10.61
N GLN A 8 -9.34 15.74 -11.68
CA GLN A 8 -9.58 14.41 -12.29
C GLN A 8 -8.29 13.77 -12.82
N ALA A 9 -7.37 14.55 -13.37
CA ALA A 9 -6.08 14.04 -13.83
C ALA A 9 -5.19 13.58 -12.65
N ALA A 10 -5.19 14.31 -11.54
CA ALA A 10 -4.47 13.92 -10.33
C ALA A 10 -5.03 12.62 -9.73
N ASP A 11 -6.35 12.53 -9.57
CA ASP A 11 -7.03 11.32 -9.09
C ASP A 11 -6.73 10.11 -9.99
N ARG A 12 -6.80 10.30 -11.32
CA ARG A 12 -6.53 9.24 -12.30
C ARG A 12 -5.10 8.73 -12.18
N ARG A 13 -4.11 9.63 -12.15
CA ARG A 13 -2.69 9.24 -12.02
C ARG A 13 -2.45 8.45 -10.74
N TYR A 14 -3.06 8.86 -9.62
CA TYR A 14 -2.93 8.16 -8.35
C TYR A 14 -3.49 6.74 -8.42
N VAL A 15 -4.72 6.60 -8.93
CA VAL A 15 -5.39 5.29 -9.07
C VAL A 15 -4.66 4.37 -10.05
N GLU A 16 -4.15 4.91 -11.16
CA GLU A 16 -3.36 4.17 -12.15
C GLU A 16 -2.02 3.67 -11.60
N GLY A 17 -1.44 4.37 -10.61
CA GLY A 17 -0.22 3.93 -9.92
C GLY A 17 -0.48 2.98 -8.75
N MET A 18 -1.45 3.29 -7.87
CA MET A 18 -1.66 2.51 -6.64
C MET A 18 -2.25 1.12 -6.91
N ARG A 19 -3.04 0.95 -7.98
CA ARG A 19 -3.60 -0.37 -8.34
C ARG A 19 -2.53 -1.43 -8.66
N PRO A 20 -1.62 -1.24 -9.64
CA PRO A 20 -0.57 -2.21 -9.91
C PRO A 20 0.42 -2.35 -8.76
N HIS A 21 0.66 -1.28 -7.99
CA HIS A 21 1.44 -1.36 -6.76
C HIS A 21 0.81 -2.35 -5.76
N HIS A 22 -0.50 -2.26 -5.54
CA HIS A 22 -1.22 -3.22 -4.68
C HIS A 22 -1.22 -4.65 -5.23
N GLU A 23 -1.33 -4.82 -6.56
CA GLU A 23 -1.18 -6.13 -7.21
C GLU A 23 0.21 -6.73 -6.95
N GLY A 24 1.26 -5.89 -6.91
CA GLY A 24 2.61 -6.29 -6.52
C GLY A 24 2.67 -6.91 -5.12
N ALA A 25 2.09 -6.25 -4.12
CA ALA A 25 2.03 -6.76 -2.75
C ALA A 25 1.27 -8.10 -2.64
N ILE A 26 0.19 -8.27 -3.43
CA ILE A 26 -0.55 -9.53 -3.51
C ILE A 26 0.35 -10.64 -4.07
N THR A 27 1.03 -10.40 -5.21
CA THR A 27 1.95 -11.37 -5.81
C THR A 27 3.05 -11.78 -4.83
N MET A 28 3.72 -10.82 -4.20
CA MET A 28 4.78 -11.07 -3.21
C MET A 28 4.29 -11.95 -2.05
N SER A 29 3.07 -11.67 -1.56
CA SER A 29 2.44 -12.41 -0.46
C SER A 29 2.06 -13.84 -0.87
N GLU A 30 1.53 -14.01 -2.08
CA GLU A 30 1.18 -15.34 -2.62
C GLU A 30 2.43 -16.20 -2.87
N GLU A 31 3.51 -15.62 -3.39
CA GLU A 31 4.79 -16.29 -3.59
C GLU A 31 5.41 -16.71 -2.25
N TYR A 32 5.41 -15.81 -1.27
CA TYR A 32 5.88 -16.12 0.09
C TYR A 32 5.09 -17.27 0.72
N LEU A 33 3.76 -17.28 0.60
CA LEU A 33 2.93 -18.35 1.17
C LEU A 33 3.16 -19.74 0.56
N LYS A 34 3.63 -19.79 -0.70
CA LYS A 34 3.95 -21.03 -1.45
C LYS A 34 5.36 -21.56 -1.15
N ASP A 35 6.23 -20.74 -0.59
CA ASP A 35 7.63 -21.11 -0.33
C ASP A 35 7.74 -22.04 0.90
N PRO A 36 8.38 -23.23 0.79
CA PRO A 36 8.53 -24.15 1.92
C PRO A 36 9.45 -23.60 3.03
N GLU A 37 10.30 -22.62 2.72
CA GLU A 37 11.17 -21.96 3.69
C GLU A 37 10.49 -20.76 4.38
N ALA A 38 9.27 -20.39 3.99
CA ALA A 38 8.44 -19.43 4.71
C ALA A 38 7.82 -20.05 5.97
N ARG A 39 8.53 -19.96 7.09
CA ARG A 39 8.19 -20.69 8.33
C ARG A 39 7.65 -19.80 9.45
N SER A 40 7.77 -18.49 9.35
CA SER A 40 7.22 -17.55 10.32
C SER A 40 5.68 -17.56 10.31
N PRO A 41 5.00 -18.07 11.36
CA PRO A 41 3.54 -18.11 11.38
C PRO A 41 2.94 -16.69 11.34
N THR A 42 3.64 -15.72 11.91
CA THR A 42 3.25 -14.31 11.96
C THR A 42 3.29 -13.68 10.58
N LEU A 43 4.36 -13.87 9.82
CA LEU A 43 4.45 -13.34 8.46
C LEU A 43 3.48 -14.05 7.51
N ARG A 44 3.20 -15.35 7.71
CA ARG A 44 2.18 -16.06 6.93
C ARG A 44 0.78 -15.50 7.17
N ARG A 45 0.42 -15.20 8.43
CA ARG A 45 -0.84 -14.51 8.76
C ARG A 45 -0.88 -13.10 8.19
N LEU A 46 0.23 -12.36 8.29
CA LEU A 46 0.36 -11.04 7.69
C LEU A 46 0.14 -11.10 6.17
N ALA A 47 0.80 -12.02 5.46
CA ALA A 47 0.66 -12.17 4.01
C ALA A 47 -0.79 -12.47 3.60
N GLN A 48 -1.52 -13.28 4.37
CA GLN A 48 -2.96 -13.50 4.15
C GLN A 48 -3.79 -12.23 4.37
N ALA A 49 -3.46 -11.45 5.40
CA ALA A 49 -4.10 -10.17 5.68
C ALA A 49 -3.85 -9.15 4.56
N ILE A 50 -2.60 -9.02 4.09
CA ILE A 50 -2.21 -8.17 2.96
C ILE A 50 -3.02 -8.53 1.72
N ILE A 51 -3.10 -9.83 1.36
CA ILE A 51 -3.88 -10.27 0.19
C ILE A 51 -5.34 -9.85 0.31
N ALA A 52 -5.96 -10.07 1.47
CA ALA A 52 -7.38 -9.73 1.68
C ALA A 52 -7.61 -8.21 1.62
N ASN A 53 -6.80 -7.44 2.36
CA ASN A 53 -6.95 -6.00 2.49
C ASN A 53 -6.64 -5.28 1.17
N GLN A 54 -5.57 -5.66 0.47
CA GLN A 54 -5.19 -5.00 -0.77
C GLN A 54 -6.11 -5.35 -1.94
N ARG A 55 -6.70 -6.55 -1.98
CA ARG A 55 -7.79 -6.86 -2.94
C ARG A 55 -9.01 -5.97 -2.72
N PHE A 56 -9.36 -5.73 -1.45
CA PHE A 56 -10.45 -4.81 -1.11
C PHE A 56 -10.13 -3.37 -1.56
N GLU A 57 -8.93 -2.88 -1.28
CA GLU A 57 -8.49 -1.54 -1.69
C GLU A 57 -8.43 -1.39 -3.22
N ILE A 58 -8.00 -2.41 -3.97
CA ILE A 58 -8.08 -2.41 -5.44
C ILE A 58 -9.53 -2.23 -5.92
N ALA A 59 -10.49 -2.94 -5.31
CA ALA A 59 -11.89 -2.81 -5.71
C ALA A 59 -12.43 -1.38 -5.48
N LEU A 60 -11.99 -0.71 -4.40
CA LEU A 60 -12.33 0.70 -4.14
C LEU A 60 -11.69 1.62 -5.17
N LEU A 61 -10.41 1.41 -5.49
CA LEU A 61 -9.68 2.19 -6.50
C LEU A 61 -10.31 2.03 -7.90
N GLU A 62 -10.78 0.83 -8.25
CA GLU A 62 -11.51 0.58 -9.49
C GLU A 62 -12.84 1.29 -9.55
N ASP A 63 -13.56 1.38 -8.42
CA ASP A 63 -14.80 2.15 -8.36
C ASP A 63 -14.54 3.63 -8.59
N VAL A 64 -13.51 4.17 -7.93
CA VAL A 64 -13.06 5.55 -8.16
C VAL A 64 -12.68 5.76 -9.64
N ALA A 65 -11.93 4.84 -10.26
CA ALA A 65 -11.58 4.92 -11.67
C ALA A 65 -12.81 5.00 -12.59
N ARG A 66 -13.83 4.15 -12.35
CA ARG A 66 -15.08 4.15 -13.11
C ARG A 66 -15.81 5.49 -12.96
N GLN A 67 -15.84 6.05 -11.75
CA GLN A 67 -16.51 7.32 -11.49
C GLN A 67 -15.78 8.50 -12.17
N ILE A 68 -14.45 8.52 -12.14
CA ILE A 68 -13.65 9.54 -12.84
C ILE A 68 -13.87 9.47 -14.37
N ALA A 69 -14.08 8.27 -14.93
CA ALA A 69 -14.34 8.07 -16.34
C ALA A 69 -15.78 8.39 -16.76
N ALA A 70 -16.71 8.53 -15.82
CA ALA A 70 -18.11 8.81 -16.12
C ALA A 70 -18.30 10.25 -16.65
N PRO A 71 -19.23 10.48 -17.59
CA PRO A 71 -19.52 11.83 -18.08
C PRO A 71 -20.15 12.69 -16.98
N ALA A 72 -19.82 13.99 -17.00
CA ALA A 72 -20.45 14.97 -16.11
C ALA A 72 -21.96 14.99 -16.33
N ARG A 73 -22.75 14.99 -15.26
CA ARG A 73 -24.17 15.31 -15.32
C ARG A 73 -24.31 16.81 -15.56
N VAL A 74 -24.88 17.17 -16.70
CA VAL A 74 -25.12 18.58 -17.04
C VAL A 74 -26.53 18.96 -16.60
N LEU A 75 -26.62 19.93 -15.68
CA LEU A 75 -27.86 20.60 -15.34
C LEU A 75 -27.92 21.92 -16.09
N ASP A 76 -28.95 22.08 -16.92
CA ASP A 76 -29.20 23.29 -17.69
C ASP A 76 -30.55 23.88 -17.27
N VAL A 77 -30.53 25.05 -16.61
CA VAL A 77 -31.73 25.76 -16.14
C VAL A 77 -31.99 27.03 -16.95
N GLY A 78 -31.49 27.08 -18.19
CA GLY A 78 -31.75 28.15 -19.17
C GLY A 78 -30.82 29.36 -19.03
N PHE A 79 -30.60 29.87 -17.82
CA PHE A 79 -29.64 30.97 -17.57
C PHE A 79 -28.33 30.52 -16.94
N LEU A 80 -28.24 29.25 -16.54
CA LEU A 80 -27.07 28.67 -15.89
C LEU A 80 -26.91 27.21 -16.33
N ARG A 81 -25.68 26.84 -16.70
CA ARG A 81 -25.29 25.48 -17.05
C ARG A 81 -24.23 24.99 -16.09
N LEU A 82 -24.55 23.95 -15.32
CA LEU A 82 -23.67 23.36 -14.31
C LEU A 82 -23.27 21.95 -14.73
N ALA A 83 -21.97 21.68 -14.77
CA ALA A 83 -21.42 20.34 -14.97
C ALA A 83 -21.08 19.74 -13.60
N LEU A 84 -21.88 18.77 -13.17
CA LEU A 84 -21.72 18.06 -11.90
C LEU A 84 -21.06 16.71 -12.13
N GLN A 85 -20.02 16.42 -11.37
CA GLN A 85 -19.43 15.10 -11.32
C GLN A 85 -20.02 14.29 -10.16
N PRO A 86 -20.34 12.99 -10.38
CA PRO A 86 -20.60 12.06 -9.29
C PRO A 86 -19.44 12.12 -8.30
N VAL A 87 -19.75 12.24 -7.01
CA VAL A 87 -18.73 12.22 -5.95
C VAL A 87 -18.62 10.78 -5.48
N ALA A 88 -17.38 10.31 -5.27
CA ALA A 88 -17.03 8.97 -4.81
C ALA A 88 -17.92 8.41 -3.68
N MET A 89 -18.54 9.26 -2.85
CA MET A 89 -19.32 8.86 -1.67
C MET A 89 -20.76 8.41 -1.96
N GLU A 90 -21.32 8.65 -3.16
CA GLU A 90 -22.76 8.44 -3.42
C GLU A 90 -23.08 6.94 -3.51
N GLY A 91 -23.54 6.36 -2.38
CA GLY A 91 -23.82 4.92 -2.23
C GLY A 91 -22.78 4.14 -1.41
N LEU A 92 -21.65 4.77 -1.05
CA LEU A 92 -20.60 4.16 -0.21
C LEU A 92 -20.84 4.36 1.30
N GLY A 93 -22.10 4.55 1.70
CA GLY A 93 -22.53 4.58 3.10
C GLY A 93 -22.37 3.22 3.83
N PRO A 94 -23.11 2.95 4.93
CA PRO A 94 -22.87 1.89 5.93
C PRO A 94 -22.61 0.44 5.48
N ALA A 95 -22.68 0.11 4.19
CA ALA A 95 -22.39 -1.19 3.59
C ALA A 95 -20.89 -1.58 3.61
N TRP A 96 -19.97 -0.63 3.82
CA TRP A 96 -18.52 -0.87 3.77
C TRP A 96 -17.86 -1.04 5.15
N HIS A 97 -18.66 -1.14 6.22
CA HIS A 97 -18.13 -1.42 7.55
C HIS A 97 -17.43 -2.78 7.57
N PHE A 98 -16.11 -2.73 7.74
CA PHE A 98 -15.26 -3.75 8.34
C PHE A 98 -15.34 -5.16 7.74
N GLN A 99 -14.61 -5.34 6.64
CA GLN A 99 -13.95 -6.61 6.41
C GLN A 99 -12.44 -6.43 6.18
N LYS A 100 -11.81 -5.56 6.99
CA LYS A 100 -10.36 -5.55 7.12
C LYS A 100 -9.96 -6.78 7.93
N TRP A 101 -9.11 -7.62 7.35
CA TRP A 101 -8.53 -8.73 8.07
C TRP A 101 -7.57 -8.18 9.13
N PRO A 102 -7.67 -8.60 10.40
CA PRO A 102 -6.84 -8.06 11.46
C PRO A 102 -5.35 -8.34 11.18
N ILE A 103 -4.53 -7.30 11.29
CA ILE A 103 -3.07 -7.42 11.27
C ILE A 103 -2.64 -8.20 12.53
N PRO A 104 -1.70 -9.16 12.42
CA PRO A 104 -1.18 -9.86 13.59
C PRO A 104 -0.62 -8.89 14.65
N GLY A 105 -0.93 -9.16 15.92
CA GLY A 105 -0.56 -8.30 17.04
C GLY A 105 0.75 -8.73 17.72
N PRO A 106 1.17 -8.02 18.78
CA PRO A 106 2.41 -8.33 19.51
C PRO A 106 2.47 -9.75 20.09
N VAL A 107 1.32 -10.33 20.43
CA VAL A 107 1.24 -11.73 20.91
C VAL A 107 1.62 -12.72 19.82
N ASP A 108 1.32 -12.41 18.55
CA ASP A 108 1.68 -13.24 17.42
C ASP A 108 3.20 -13.27 17.21
N LEU A 109 3.91 -12.18 17.54
CA LEU A 109 5.37 -12.09 17.41
C LEU A 109 6.12 -13.10 18.28
N LEU A 110 5.51 -13.61 19.34
CA LEU A 110 6.15 -14.58 20.24
C LEU A 110 5.93 -16.03 19.81
N ALA A 111 5.03 -16.28 18.86
CA ALA A 111 4.66 -17.62 18.44
C ALA A 111 5.56 -18.18 17.34
N GLY A 112 5.88 -19.47 17.43
CA GLY A 112 6.53 -20.22 16.37
C GLY A 112 8.07 -20.24 16.42
N PRO A 113 8.71 -20.96 15.48
CA PRO A 113 10.15 -21.04 15.38
C PRO A 113 10.76 -19.66 15.04
N PRO A 114 12.09 -19.49 15.22
CA PRO A 114 12.79 -18.32 14.70
C PRO A 114 12.56 -18.17 13.18
N PRO A 115 12.52 -16.93 12.65
CA PRO A 115 12.38 -16.69 11.22
C PRO A 115 13.54 -17.30 10.42
N THR A 116 13.25 -17.72 9.20
CA THR A 116 14.27 -18.16 8.23
C THR A 116 14.85 -16.96 7.47
N GLU A 117 15.88 -17.20 6.66
CA GLU A 117 16.38 -16.20 5.72
C GLU A 117 15.29 -15.76 4.73
N ARG A 118 14.47 -16.71 4.25
CA ARG A 118 13.36 -16.43 3.33
C ARG A 118 12.28 -15.53 3.96
N ASP A 119 12.00 -15.73 5.25
CA ASP A 119 11.12 -14.87 6.04
C ASP A 119 11.67 -13.44 6.11
N VAL A 120 12.98 -13.29 6.35
CA VAL A 120 13.65 -11.98 6.37
C VAL A 120 13.61 -11.31 5.00
N GLN A 121 13.84 -12.06 3.91
CA GLN A 121 13.74 -11.52 2.55
C GLN A 121 12.35 -10.99 2.24
N PHE A 122 11.29 -11.73 2.59
CA PHE A 122 9.91 -11.26 2.43
C PHE A 122 9.65 -10.00 3.26
N ALA A 123 10.00 -10.03 4.55
CA ALA A 123 9.76 -8.90 5.45
C ALA A 123 10.50 -7.62 4.99
N LYS A 124 11.75 -7.74 4.52
CA LYS A 124 12.50 -6.62 3.96
C LYS A 124 11.91 -6.11 2.66
N GLY A 125 11.66 -6.99 1.69
CA GLY A 125 11.10 -6.61 0.39
C GLY A 125 9.74 -5.95 0.52
N MET A 126 8.86 -6.53 1.34
CA MET A 126 7.52 -5.99 1.58
C MET A 126 7.57 -4.68 2.37
N ALA A 127 8.52 -4.50 3.31
CA ALA A 127 8.70 -3.22 3.98
C ALA A 127 9.13 -2.10 3.03
N ILE A 128 10.02 -2.38 2.06
CA ILE A 128 10.40 -1.43 1.01
C ILE A 128 9.17 -1.06 0.16
N HIS A 129 8.43 -2.07 -0.29
CA HIS A 129 7.21 -1.88 -1.07
C HIS A 129 6.18 -1.04 -0.30
N HIS A 130 5.92 -1.36 0.97
CA HIS A 130 4.93 -0.62 1.77
C HIS A 130 5.34 0.82 2.04
N GLN A 131 6.64 1.07 2.23
CA GLN A 131 7.14 2.43 2.39
C GLN A 131 6.85 3.28 1.14
N ALA A 132 6.99 2.71 -0.06
CA ALA A 132 6.65 3.38 -1.31
C ALA A 132 5.15 3.71 -1.43
N ALA A 133 4.25 2.80 -1.03
CA ALA A 133 2.81 3.09 -1.00
C ALA A 133 2.44 4.21 0.00
N VAL A 134 3.09 4.25 1.17
CA VAL A 134 2.91 5.34 2.14
C VAL A 134 3.34 6.68 1.52
N GLU A 135 4.44 6.71 0.78
CA GLU A 135 4.91 7.90 0.08
C GLU A 135 3.95 8.33 -1.03
N MET A 136 3.49 7.40 -1.87
CA MET A 136 2.48 7.68 -2.91
C MET A 136 1.20 8.29 -2.34
N ALA A 137 0.70 7.75 -1.22
CA ALA A 137 -0.48 8.26 -0.56
C ALA A 137 -0.27 9.68 -0.01
N ARG A 138 0.90 9.94 0.60
CA ARG A 138 1.27 11.28 1.10
C ARG A 138 1.47 12.30 -0.02
N ASP A 139 2.08 11.90 -1.13
CA ASP A 139 2.30 12.74 -2.30
C ASP A 139 0.96 13.16 -2.93
N TYR A 140 0.03 12.22 -3.05
CA TYR A 140 -1.33 12.54 -3.47
C TYR A 140 -2.01 13.49 -2.47
N ASP A 141 -1.88 13.25 -1.17
CA ASP A 141 -2.49 14.10 -0.16
C ASP A 141 -1.95 15.53 -0.16
N ALA A 142 -0.68 15.71 -0.53
CA ALA A 142 0.01 16.99 -0.65
C ALA A 142 -0.27 17.74 -1.97
N ASP A 143 -0.76 17.08 -3.02
CA ASP A 143 -1.08 17.75 -4.29
C ASP A 143 -2.28 18.70 -4.11
N PRO A 144 -2.14 20.02 -4.37
CA PRO A 144 -3.27 20.96 -4.28
C PRO A 144 -4.41 20.66 -5.27
N LYS A 145 -4.18 19.82 -6.28
CA LYS A 145 -5.20 19.34 -7.23
C LYS A 145 -5.95 18.13 -6.69
N ALA A 146 -5.40 17.38 -5.74
CA ALA A 146 -6.05 16.22 -5.13
C ALA A 146 -7.20 16.69 -4.22
N LYS A 147 -8.39 16.84 -4.81
CA LYS A 147 -9.58 17.35 -4.13
C LYS A 147 -10.57 16.23 -3.74
N ASN A 148 -10.28 14.99 -4.09
CA ASN A 148 -11.17 13.86 -3.83
C ASN A 148 -11.06 13.40 -2.37
N GLY A 149 -12.08 13.73 -1.58
CA GLY A 149 -12.14 13.40 -0.16
C GLY A 149 -12.18 11.91 0.14
N PHE A 150 -12.72 11.08 -0.77
CA PHE A 150 -12.72 9.62 -0.58
C PHE A 150 -11.32 9.04 -0.70
N LEU A 151 -10.55 9.46 -1.71
CA LEU A 151 -9.15 9.03 -1.84
C LEU A 151 -8.31 9.47 -0.63
N LYS A 152 -8.49 10.71 -0.14
CA LYS A 152 -7.83 11.16 1.10
C LYS A 152 -8.23 10.32 2.32
N TRP A 153 -9.51 9.94 2.43
CA TRP A 153 -9.96 9.05 3.49
C TRP A 153 -9.37 7.64 3.38
N LEU A 154 -9.33 7.07 2.17
CA LEU A 154 -8.70 5.79 1.89
C LEU A 154 -7.21 5.81 2.27
N ASN A 155 -6.51 6.91 1.96
CA ASN A 155 -5.09 7.10 2.28
C ASN A 155 -4.81 7.07 3.78
N ILE A 156 -5.70 7.58 4.63
CA ILE A 156 -5.56 7.45 6.09
C ILE A 156 -5.48 5.96 6.47
N GLY A 157 -6.33 5.13 5.87
CA GLY A 157 -6.33 3.68 6.06
C GLY A 157 -5.05 3.03 5.57
N ILE A 158 -4.67 3.27 4.31
CA ILE A 158 -3.45 2.73 3.70
C ILE A 158 -2.21 3.07 4.54
N ILE A 159 -2.05 4.35 4.89
CA ILE A 159 -0.89 4.82 5.66
C ILE A 159 -0.85 4.15 7.04
N THR A 160 -2.00 4.11 7.72
CA THR A 160 -2.07 3.54 9.08
C THR A 160 -1.74 2.05 9.08
N ASP A 161 -2.35 1.29 8.18
CA ASP A 161 -2.18 -0.16 8.13
C ASP A 161 -0.77 -0.51 7.69
N GLN A 162 -0.27 0.08 6.59
CA GLN A 162 1.05 -0.25 6.08
C GLN A 162 2.18 0.13 7.04
N MET A 163 2.04 1.23 7.80
CA MET A 163 3.00 1.57 8.85
C MET A 163 3.00 0.54 10.00
N GLN A 164 1.84 -0.02 10.37
CA GLN A 164 1.76 -1.09 11.38
C GLN A 164 2.38 -2.39 10.85
N GLU A 165 2.12 -2.73 9.59
CA GLU A 165 2.69 -3.91 8.93
C GLU A 165 4.21 -3.81 8.82
N ILE A 166 4.75 -2.63 8.46
CA ILE A 166 6.19 -2.34 8.49
C ILE A 166 6.75 -2.58 9.89
N ALA A 167 6.11 -2.03 10.93
CA ALA A 167 6.59 -2.20 12.31
C ALA A 167 6.62 -3.68 12.73
N LEU A 168 5.61 -4.47 12.32
CA LEU A 168 5.53 -5.90 12.56
C LEU A 168 6.67 -6.65 11.83
N MET A 169 6.88 -6.37 10.54
CA MET A 169 7.94 -6.96 9.74
C MET A 169 9.33 -6.67 10.34
N GLN A 170 9.57 -5.43 10.77
CA GLN A 170 10.81 -5.06 11.46
C GLN A 170 10.98 -5.80 12.80
N ALA A 171 9.89 -6.07 13.52
CA ALA A 171 9.95 -6.87 14.74
C ALA A 171 10.28 -8.35 14.47
N VAL A 172 9.79 -8.91 13.35
CA VAL A 172 10.15 -10.26 12.93
C VAL A 172 11.62 -10.32 12.52
N ILE A 173 12.12 -9.35 11.74
CA ILE A 173 13.53 -9.29 11.32
C ILE A 173 14.48 -9.32 12.54
N ARG A 174 14.15 -8.60 13.62
CA ARG A 174 14.95 -8.59 14.86
C ARG A 174 15.02 -9.94 15.60
N ARG A 175 14.13 -10.89 15.29
CA ARG A 175 14.16 -12.25 15.86
C ARG A 175 14.98 -13.23 15.02
N TYR A 176 15.49 -12.80 13.87
CA TYR A 176 16.31 -13.66 13.02
C TYR A 176 17.60 -14.06 13.76
N PRO A 177 17.95 -15.36 13.83
CA PRO A 177 19.12 -15.81 14.59
C PRO A 177 20.46 -15.51 13.89
N GLY A 178 20.43 -15.20 12.59
CA GLY A 178 21.62 -14.78 11.83
C GLY A 178 21.78 -13.26 11.80
N ASP A 179 22.70 -12.79 10.96
CA ASP A 179 22.87 -11.35 10.69
C ASP A 179 21.85 -10.90 9.62
N PRO A 180 20.82 -10.12 9.97
CA PRO A 180 19.84 -9.68 9.00
C PRO A 180 20.45 -8.78 7.93
N GLU A 181 21.54 -8.06 8.18
CA GLU A 181 22.16 -7.16 7.18
C GLU A 181 22.78 -7.93 6.00
N GLN A 182 23.19 -9.18 6.23
CA GLN A 182 23.74 -10.05 5.18
C GLN A 182 22.65 -10.66 4.29
N VAL A 183 21.40 -10.67 4.74
CA VAL A 183 20.26 -11.18 3.96
C VAL A 183 19.89 -10.17 2.88
N ARG A 184 20.18 -10.54 1.63
CA ARG A 184 19.90 -9.72 0.44
C ARG A 184 18.48 -9.98 -0.07
N VAL A 185 17.82 -8.91 -0.51
CA VAL A 185 16.56 -8.98 -1.27
C VAL A 185 16.89 -8.74 -2.72
N ASP A 186 16.61 -9.72 -3.58
CA ASP A 186 16.76 -9.52 -5.02
C ASP A 186 15.66 -8.57 -5.52
N PRO A 187 15.96 -7.55 -6.35
CA PRO A 187 14.95 -6.64 -6.88
C PRO A 187 13.78 -7.35 -7.58
N SER A 188 14.00 -8.52 -8.18
CA SER A 188 12.94 -9.33 -8.80
C SER A 188 11.90 -9.87 -7.82
N MET A 189 12.17 -9.80 -6.51
CA MET A 189 11.21 -10.17 -5.45
C MET A 189 10.25 -9.04 -5.10
N ILE A 190 10.46 -7.83 -5.62
CA ILE A 190 9.63 -6.65 -5.32
C ILE A 190 8.85 -6.30 -6.58
N HIS A 191 7.59 -6.70 -6.62
CA HIS A 191 6.68 -6.51 -7.76
C HIS A 191 5.92 -5.17 -7.65
N GLY A 192 5.34 -4.68 -8.75
CA GLY A 192 4.44 -3.51 -8.71
C GLY A 192 5.12 -2.16 -8.49
N MET A 193 6.45 -2.10 -8.61
CA MET A 193 7.23 -0.87 -8.43
C MET A 193 7.46 -0.09 -9.75
N GLU A 194 6.87 -0.54 -10.87
CA GLU A 194 7.05 0.14 -12.16
C GLU A 194 6.52 1.59 -12.10
N GLY A 195 7.29 2.54 -12.65
CA GLY A 195 6.91 3.96 -12.65
C GLY A 195 7.25 4.74 -11.38
N HIS A 196 7.78 4.09 -10.34
CA HIS A 196 8.17 4.71 -9.06
C HIS A 196 9.69 4.93 -8.88
N GLY A 197 10.45 4.91 -9.97
CA GLY A 197 11.93 5.01 -10.00
C GLY A 197 12.54 6.39 -9.70
N GLY A 198 12.03 7.12 -8.71
CA GLY A 198 12.56 8.43 -8.31
C GLY A 198 13.45 8.44 -7.06
N ALA A 199 13.26 7.52 -6.11
CA ALA A 199 13.90 7.65 -4.79
C ALA A 199 14.34 6.33 -4.10
N ALA A 200 13.78 5.17 -4.46
CA ALA A 200 14.02 3.94 -3.69
C ALA A 200 15.33 3.18 -4.01
N ALA A 201 16.13 3.63 -4.98
CA ALA A 201 17.38 2.95 -5.37
C ALA A 201 18.65 3.45 -4.63
N ALA A 202 18.53 4.39 -3.69
CA ALA A 202 19.67 4.92 -2.93
C ALA A 202 19.45 4.69 -1.43
N GLY A 203 19.65 3.45 -0.98
CA GLY A 203 19.42 3.07 0.42
C GLY A 203 20.30 1.94 0.96
N HIS A 204 21.40 1.58 0.28
CA HIS A 204 22.55 1.01 0.97
C HIS A 204 23.42 2.17 1.43
N ALA A 205 23.06 2.77 2.56
CA ALA A 205 23.97 3.60 3.32
C ALA A 205 24.71 2.68 4.29
N ASP A 206 26.00 2.46 4.01
CA ASP A 206 26.92 1.83 4.95
C ASP A 206 26.78 2.48 6.35
N PRO A 207 26.86 1.71 7.45
CA PRO A 207 26.95 2.30 8.77
C PRO A 207 28.25 3.13 8.88
N PRO A 208 28.22 4.31 9.52
CA PRO A 208 29.41 5.14 9.67
C PRO A 208 30.48 4.40 10.50
N PRO A 209 31.79 4.61 10.23
CA PRO A 209 32.84 3.95 10.97
C PRO A 209 32.83 4.41 12.44
N HIS A 210 32.83 3.43 13.34
CA HIS A 210 33.03 3.66 14.77
C HIS A 210 34.44 4.20 15.00
N HIS A 211 34.55 5.51 15.29
CA HIS A 211 35.76 6.06 15.89
C HIS A 211 35.72 5.84 17.39
N HIS A 212 36.52 4.88 17.85
CA HIS A 212 36.89 4.77 19.25
C HIS A 212 37.84 5.91 19.62
N HIS A 213 37.44 6.69 20.62
CA HIS A 213 38.34 7.44 21.50
C HIS A 213 37.89 7.24 22.94
#